data_AF-A0A5C9CPZ6-F1
#
_entry.id   AF-A0A5C9CPZ6-F1
#
_cell.length_a   1.000
_cell.length_b   1.000
_cell.length_c   1.000
_cell.angle_alpha   90.00
_cell.angle_beta   90.00
_cell.angle_gamma   90.00
#
_symmetry.space_group_name_H-M   'P 1'
#
loop_
_entity.id
_entity.type
_entity.pdbx_description
1 polymer ?
#
loop_
_entity_poly.entity_id
_entity_poly.type
_entity_poly.pdbx_seq_one_letter_code
_entity_poly.pdbx_strand_id
1 'polypeptide(L)'
;MTESTTDTAEVIPPYTTGWRLVAVILLVVLTVGVATGMGMYEMFNAQIVHLQTKLKNVPQTKYVAVLLDAKQAPGMLVTFDPQDGFLMLQRLTDIKEGPNDSMQLWDNTNSAKPVSMGVLTPKLRTAQLPMTEKTLSKVTQLAISVENRGGTEPGSQPLLPYLYSGALILKAL
;
A
#
# COMPACT_ATOMS: atom_id res chain seq x y z
N MET A 1 -84.98 -46.59 13.03
CA MET A 1 -84.67 -45.16 13.27
C MET A 1 -83.17 -45.08 13.52
N THR A 2 -82.29 -44.53 12.69
CA THR A 2 -82.38 -43.58 11.56
C THR A 2 -81.03 -43.57 10.80
N GLU A 3 -81.10 -43.50 9.46
CA GLU A 3 -80.30 -42.77 8.44
C GLU A 3 -78.85 -42.29 8.74
N SER A 4 -77.84 -42.67 7.92
CA SER A 4 -77.26 -41.95 6.74
C SER A 4 -75.97 -41.18 7.11
N THR A 5 -74.83 -41.34 6.42
CA THR A 5 -74.56 -40.63 5.15
C THR A 5 -73.31 -41.19 4.47
N THR A 6 -73.42 -41.37 3.16
CA THR A 6 -72.37 -41.72 2.20
C THR A 6 -71.40 -40.54 1.99
N ASP A 7 -70.10 -40.75 2.20
CA ASP A 7 -69.07 -39.81 1.78
C ASP A 7 -68.58 -40.21 0.37
N THR A 8 -68.92 -39.40 -0.62
CA THR A 8 -68.51 -39.61 -2.02
C THR A 8 -67.09 -39.09 -2.19
N ALA A 9 -66.11 -40.00 -2.15
CA ALA A 9 -64.74 -39.67 -2.53
C ALA A 9 -64.69 -39.35 -4.04
N GLU A 10 -64.46 -38.07 -4.36
CA GLU A 10 -64.31 -37.55 -5.71
C GLU A 10 -63.08 -38.17 -6.41
N VAL A 11 -63.33 -39.02 -7.42
CA VAL A 11 -62.27 -39.67 -8.21
C VAL A 11 -61.75 -38.68 -9.26
N ILE A 12 -60.57 -38.13 -9.02
CA ILE A 12 -59.90 -37.20 -9.94
C ILE A 12 -59.41 -37.97 -11.19
N PRO A 13 -59.72 -37.51 -12.43
CA PRO A 13 -59.38 -38.25 -13.65
C PRO A 13 -57.86 -38.27 -13.95
N PRO A 14 -57.36 -39.36 -14.57
CA PRO A 14 -55.95 -39.75 -14.59
C PRO A 14 -55.04 -38.96 -15.55
N TYR A 15 -55.55 -37.99 -16.31
CA TYR A 15 -54.75 -37.21 -17.26
C TYR A 15 -54.28 -35.85 -16.72
N THR A 16 -54.68 -35.48 -15.49
CA THR A 16 -54.38 -34.14 -14.92
C THR A 16 -53.11 -34.09 -14.07
N THR A 17 -52.49 -35.23 -13.81
CA THR A 17 -51.48 -35.39 -12.75
C THR A 17 -50.06 -34.99 -13.18
N GLY A 18 -49.67 -35.26 -14.44
CA GLY A 18 -48.29 -35.05 -14.90
C GLY A 18 -47.85 -33.58 -14.94
N TRP A 19 -48.65 -32.71 -15.58
CA TRP A 19 -48.35 -31.27 -15.65
C TRP A 19 -48.36 -30.63 -14.26
N ARG A 20 -49.34 -30.98 -13.42
CA ARG A 20 -49.50 -30.37 -12.09
C ARG A 20 -48.29 -30.68 -11.20
N LEU A 21 -47.73 -31.88 -11.30
CA LEU A 21 -46.47 -32.23 -10.63
C LEU A 21 -45.28 -31.41 -11.15
N VAL A 22 -45.16 -31.22 -12.48
CA VAL A 22 -44.10 -30.37 -13.06
C VAL A 22 -44.23 -28.92 -12.60
N ALA A 23 -45.45 -28.37 -12.58
CA ALA A 23 -45.71 -27.01 -12.14
C ALA A 23 -45.37 -26.80 -10.64
N VAL A 24 -45.72 -27.77 -9.79
CA VAL A 24 -45.38 -27.74 -8.36
C VAL A 24 -43.87 -27.85 -8.16
N ILE A 25 -43.19 -28.74 -8.87
CA ILE A 25 -41.72 -28.86 -8.80
C ILE A 25 -41.04 -27.57 -9.24
N LEU A 26 -41.49 -26.95 -10.34
CA LEU A 26 -40.90 -25.71 -10.86
C LEU A 26 -41.13 -24.54 -9.89
N LEU A 27 -42.29 -24.49 -9.25
CA LEU A 27 -42.60 -23.50 -8.21
C LEU A 27 -41.71 -23.69 -6.96
N VAL A 28 -41.48 -24.93 -6.53
CA VAL A 28 -40.56 -25.24 -5.42
C VAL A 28 -39.11 -24.91 -5.76
N VAL A 29 -38.67 -25.18 -6.99
CA VAL A 29 -37.30 -24.83 -7.45
C VAL A 29 -37.12 -23.31 -7.51
N LEU A 30 -38.13 -22.56 -7.97
CA LEU A 30 -38.11 -21.09 -7.97
C LEU A 30 -38.05 -20.51 -6.55
N THR A 31 -38.79 -21.07 -5.58
CA THR A 31 -38.75 -20.56 -4.20
C THR A 31 -37.43 -20.86 -3.50
N VAL A 32 -36.79 -22.01 -3.76
CA VAL A 32 -35.46 -22.35 -3.22
C VAL A 32 -34.34 -21.54 -3.89
N GLY A 33 -34.46 -21.26 -5.20
CA GLY A 33 -33.48 -20.45 -5.94
C GLY A 33 -33.38 -18.99 -5.47
N VAL A 34 -34.49 -18.41 -4.98
CA VAL A 34 -34.51 -17.02 -4.47
C VAL A 34 -33.91 -16.92 -3.06
N ALA A 35 -34.09 -17.93 -2.21
CA ALA A 35 -33.64 -17.90 -0.81
C ALA A 35 -32.11 -17.96 -0.63
N THR A 36 -31.38 -18.48 -1.63
CA THR A 36 -29.91 -18.62 -1.59
C THR A 36 -29.14 -17.47 -2.24
N GLY A 37 -29.83 -16.58 -2.97
CA GLY A 37 -29.20 -15.44 -3.63
C GLY A 37 -28.86 -14.28 -2.70
N MET A 38 -29.76 -13.91 -1.78
CA MET A 38 -29.64 -12.65 -1.03
C MET A 38 -28.45 -12.59 -0.05
N GLY A 39 -28.10 -13.69 0.63
CA GLY A 39 -27.02 -13.68 1.64
C GLY A 39 -25.60 -13.53 1.07
N MET A 40 -25.40 -13.89 -0.21
CA MET A 40 -24.07 -13.89 -0.83
C MET A 40 -23.68 -12.50 -1.39
N TYR A 41 -24.66 -11.64 -1.67
CA TYR A 41 -24.44 -10.25 -2.12
C TYR A 41 -23.91 -9.34 -1.00
N GLU A 42 -24.37 -9.53 0.25
CA GLU A 42 -23.91 -8.71 1.38
C GLU A 42 -22.45 -9.00 1.72
N MET A 43 -22.04 -10.28 1.70
CA MET A 43 -20.65 -10.68 1.89
C MET A 43 -19.73 -10.18 0.77
N PHE A 44 -20.24 -10.09 -0.47
CA PHE A 44 -19.49 -9.53 -1.59
C PHE A 44 -19.27 -8.01 -1.43
N ASN A 45 -20.31 -7.26 -1.01
CA ASN A 45 -20.22 -5.82 -0.79
C ASN A 45 -19.28 -5.45 0.37
N ALA A 46 -19.31 -6.21 1.48
CA ALA A 46 -18.40 -6.00 2.60
C ALA A 46 -16.92 -6.22 2.19
N GLN A 47 -16.66 -7.20 1.33
CA GLN A 47 -15.33 -7.45 0.79
C GLN A 47 -14.88 -6.34 -0.17
N ILE A 48 -15.79 -5.81 -1.01
CA ILE A 48 -15.47 -4.65 -1.88
C ILE A 48 -15.09 -3.44 -1.04
N VAL A 49 -15.86 -3.09 0.01
CA VAL A 49 -15.55 -1.95 0.88
C VAL A 49 -14.18 -2.15 1.56
N HIS A 50 -13.91 -3.34 2.08
CA HIS A 50 -12.62 -3.65 2.70
C HIS A 50 -11.44 -3.59 1.71
N LEU A 51 -11.63 -4.05 0.47
CA LEU A 51 -10.63 -3.93 -0.60
C LEU A 51 -10.43 -2.47 -1.03
N GLN A 52 -11.51 -1.69 -1.12
CA GLN A 52 -11.45 -0.25 -1.42
C GLN A 52 -10.71 0.52 -0.32
N THR A 53 -10.93 0.19 0.95
CA THR A 53 -10.17 0.77 2.08
C THR A 53 -8.68 0.41 2.00
N LYS A 54 -8.34 -0.82 1.63
CA LYS A 54 -6.93 -1.24 1.45
C LYS A 54 -6.25 -0.54 0.27
N LEU A 55 -6.96 -0.30 -0.83
CA LEU A 55 -6.43 0.42 -1.99
C LEU A 55 -6.22 1.91 -1.70
N LYS A 56 -7.09 2.53 -0.89
CA LYS A 56 -6.93 3.93 -0.45
C LYS A 56 -5.72 4.12 0.49
N ASN A 57 -5.32 3.07 1.18
CA ASN A 57 -4.18 3.08 2.12
C ASN A 57 -2.88 2.55 1.51
N VAL A 58 -2.79 2.36 0.19
CA VAL A 58 -1.48 2.08 -0.44
C VAL A 58 -0.65 3.36 -0.35
N PRO A 59 0.49 3.35 0.38
CA PRO A 59 1.31 4.53 0.56
C PRO A 59 1.70 5.08 -0.82
N GLN A 60 1.26 6.31 -1.09
CA GLN A 60 1.49 6.98 -2.36
C GLN A 60 2.93 7.50 -2.39
N THR A 61 3.91 6.60 -2.56
CA THR A 61 5.33 6.98 -2.65
C THR A 61 5.55 7.78 -3.94
N LYS A 62 5.58 9.11 -3.82
CA LYS A 62 5.73 10.02 -4.97
C LYS A 62 7.17 10.09 -5.45
N TYR A 63 8.13 10.16 -4.54
CA TYR A 63 9.55 10.29 -4.90
C TYR A 63 10.33 9.06 -4.45
N VAL A 64 11.23 8.59 -5.31
CA VAL A 64 12.09 7.43 -5.08
C VAL A 64 13.50 7.74 -5.58
N ALA A 65 14.52 7.36 -4.81
CA ALA A 65 15.91 7.34 -5.28
C ALA A 65 16.59 6.06 -4.79
N VAL A 66 17.47 5.50 -5.61
CA VAL A 66 18.43 4.49 -5.17
C VAL A 66 19.79 5.17 -5.15
N LEU A 67 20.41 5.25 -3.97
CA LEU A 67 21.73 5.84 -3.81
C LEU A 67 22.79 4.75 -3.91
N LEU A 68 23.71 4.94 -4.84
CA LEU A 68 24.76 4.01 -5.21
C LEU A 68 26.10 4.47 -4.64
N ASP A 69 26.97 3.51 -4.34
CA ASP A 69 28.35 3.79 -3.94
C ASP A 69 29.25 4.12 -5.15
N ALA A 70 30.52 4.38 -4.89
CA ALA A 70 31.53 4.64 -5.93
C ALA A 70 31.71 3.46 -6.93
N LYS A 71 31.33 2.23 -6.54
CA LYS A 71 31.37 1.03 -7.37
C LYS A 71 30.02 0.73 -8.05
N GLN A 72 29.06 1.66 -7.98
CA GLN A 72 27.69 1.52 -8.50
C GLN A 72 26.87 0.43 -7.80
N ALA A 73 27.25 0.02 -6.59
CA ALA A 73 26.48 -0.91 -5.77
C ALA A 73 25.37 -0.15 -5.00
N PRO A 74 24.13 -0.67 -4.93
CA PRO A 74 23.05 -0.05 -4.16
C PRO A 74 23.34 -0.05 -2.66
N GLY A 75 23.38 1.14 -2.05
CA GLY A 75 23.63 1.33 -0.62
C GLY A 75 22.39 1.75 0.18
N MET A 76 21.56 2.61 -0.41
CA MET A 76 20.40 3.20 0.26
C MET A 76 19.22 3.30 -0.71
N LEU A 77 18.02 2.98 -0.25
CA LEU A 77 16.75 3.29 -0.90
C LEU A 77 16.13 4.49 -0.18
N VAL A 78 15.75 5.50 -0.94
CA VAL A 78 15.07 6.70 -0.44
C VAL A 78 13.66 6.72 -1.01
N THR A 79 12.67 6.90 -0.14
CA THR A 79 11.26 7.05 -0.55
C THR A 79 10.63 8.21 0.23
N PHE A 80 9.78 9.00 -0.43
CA PHE A 80 9.00 10.04 0.23
C PHE A 80 7.55 9.60 0.41
N ASP A 81 7.06 9.71 1.65
CA ASP A 81 5.64 9.58 1.97
C ASP A 81 5.00 10.97 2.10
N PRO A 82 4.13 11.37 1.15
CA PRO A 82 3.45 12.66 1.19
C PRO A 82 2.36 12.75 2.26
N GLN A 83 1.85 11.63 2.79
CA GLN A 83 0.83 11.63 3.84
C GLN A 83 1.45 11.99 5.19
N ASP A 84 2.55 11.33 5.54
CA ASP A 84 3.21 11.54 6.83
C ASP A 84 4.24 12.67 6.78
N GLY A 85 4.69 13.08 5.59
CA GLY A 85 5.68 14.16 5.45
C GLY A 85 7.09 13.75 5.84
N PHE A 86 7.44 12.48 5.60
CA PHE A 86 8.77 11.94 5.90
C PHE A 86 9.44 11.37 4.65
N LEU A 87 10.73 11.61 4.57
CA LEU A 87 11.64 10.93 3.67
C LEU A 87 12.24 9.75 4.43
N MET A 88 11.94 8.55 3.96
CA MET A 88 12.41 7.29 4.54
C MET A 88 13.68 6.85 3.81
N LEU A 89 14.75 6.59 4.56
CA LEU A 89 16.01 6.10 4.04
C LEU A 89 16.25 4.70 4.55
N GLN A 90 15.97 3.72 3.72
CA GLN A 90 16.17 2.32 4.00
C GLN A 90 17.57 1.89 3.56
N ARG A 91 18.33 1.33 4.49
CA ARG A 91 19.65 0.79 4.20
C ARG A 91 19.54 -0.54 3.46
N LEU A 92 20.32 -0.69 2.38
CA LEU A 92 20.38 -1.91 1.58
C LEU A 92 21.60 -2.79 1.90
N THR A 93 22.57 -2.23 2.63
CA THR A 93 23.83 -2.90 3.03
C THR A 93 23.96 -3.01 4.55
N ASP A 94 24.75 -3.96 5.04
CA ASP A 94 25.02 -4.12 6.49
C ASP A 94 26.24 -3.33 7.01
N ILE A 95 26.80 -2.44 6.20
CA ILE A 95 27.91 -1.56 6.62
C ILE A 95 27.42 -0.70 7.78
N LYS A 96 28.12 -0.70 8.91
CA LYS A 96 27.77 0.09 10.11
C LYS A 96 28.64 1.34 10.17
N GLU A 97 28.05 2.48 10.53
CA GLU A 97 28.81 3.69 10.86
C GLU A 97 29.77 3.43 12.02
N GLY A 98 30.87 4.19 12.07
CA GLY A 98 31.68 4.28 13.28
C GLY A 98 30.85 4.87 14.44
N PRO A 99 31.21 4.56 15.70
CA PRO A 99 30.43 4.98 16.88
C PRO A 99 30.35 6.51 17.09
N ASN A 100 31.21 7.28 16.43
CA ASN A 100 31.24 8.74 16.47
C ASN A 100 30.83 9.39 15.13
N ASP A 101 30.35 8.60 14.18
CA ASP A 101 30.03 9.08 12.86
C ASP A 101 28.51 9.25 12.71
N SER A 102 28.09 10.21 11.89
CA SER A 102 26.69 10.41 11.55
C SER A 102 26.58 10.53 10.03
N MET A 103 25.58 9.90 9.44
CA MET A 103 25.32 10.09 8.01
C MET A 103 24.46 11.33 7.82
N GLN A 104 24.76 12.13 6.82
CA GLN A 104 23.99 13.33 6.49
C GLN A 104 23.47 13.24 5.05
N LEU A 105 22.19 13.54 4.87
CA LEU A 105 21.56 13.63 3.55
C LEU A 105 21.76 15.04 2.99
N TRP A 106 22.07 15.09 1.71
CA TRP A 106 22.29 16.32 0.96
C TRP A 106 21.44 16.36 -0.29
N ASP A 107 20.89 17.53 -0.58
CA ASP A 107 20.52 17.92 -1.93
C ASP A 107 21.81 18.26 -2.69
N ASN A 108 22.14 17.44 -3.68
CA ASN A 108 23.31 17.59 -4.52
C ASN A 108 22.94 17.96 -5.96
N THR A 109 21.74 18.52 -6.17
CA THR A 109 21.25 18.99 -7.48
C THR A 109 22.21 20.01 -8.10
N ASN A 110 22.73 20.93 -7.27
CA ASN A 110 23.86 21.76 -7.63
C ASN A 110 25.09 21.30 -6.85
N SER A 111 25.96 20.52 -7.49
CA SER A 111 27.14 19.96 -6.84
C SER A 111 28.16 20.99 -6.37
N ALA A 112 28.10 22.25 -6.85
CA ALA A 112 28.93 23.33 -6.34
C ALA A 112 28.40 23.94 -5.03
N LYS A 113 27.12 23.72 -4.70
CA LYS A 113 26.47 24.23 -3.50
C LYS A 113 25.47 23.21 -2.95
N PRO A 114 25.95 22.07 -2.42
CA PRO A 114 25.07 21.09 -1.78
C PRO A 114 24.38 21.68 -0.55
N VAL A 115 23.13 21.29 -0.33
CA VAL A 115 22.31 21.76 0.80
C VAL A 115 22.03 20.61 1.74
N SER A 116 22.37 20.78 3.01
CA SER A 116 22.06 19.78 4.05
C SER A 116 20.55 19.63 4.20
N MET A 117 20.06 18.40 4.08
CA MET A 117 18.65 18.04 4.26
C MET A 117 18.36 17.44 5.63
N GLY A 118 19.40 16.98 6.34
CA GLY A 118 19.26 16.46 7.70
C GLY A 118 20.22 15.32 8.00
N VAL A 119 20.41 15.09 9.30
CA VAL A 119 21.29 14.05 9.83
C VAL A 119 20.48 12.80 10.13
N LEU A 120 20.93 11.67 9.62
CA LEU A 120 20.29 10.38 9.80
C LEU A 120 20.57 9.86 11.21
N THR A 121 19.53 9.36 11.87
CA THR A 121 19.69 8.75 13.19
C THR A 121 20.52 7.46 13.05
N PRO A 122 21.68 7.37 13.70
CA PRO A 122 22.50 6.18 13.63
C PRO A 122 21.74 4.98 14.21
N LYS A 123 21.98 3.78 13.65
CA LYS A 123 21.46 2.46 14.07
C LYS A 123 20.05 2.07 13.60
N LEU A 124 19.26 2.96 13.00
CA LEU A 124 17.98 2.58 12.42
C LEU A 124 18.18 1.94 11.05
N ARG A 125 17.48 0.82 10.79
CA ARG A 125 17.47 0.17 9.46
C ARG A 125 16.79 1.04 8.41
N THR A 126 15.76 1.76 8.84
CA THR A 126 15.07 2.79 8.05
C THR A 126 15.07 4.08 8.86
N ALA A 127 15.88 5.04 8.44
CA ALA A 127 15.88 6.38 9.04
C ALA A 127 14.72 7.20 8.47
N GLN A 128 14.21 8.14 9.26
CA GLN A 128 13.15 9.05 8.85
C GLN A 128 13.64 10.48 9.00
N LEU A 129 13.48 11.28 7.95
CA LEU A 129 13.76 12.71 7.96
C LEU A 129 12.47 13.49 7.64
N PRO A 130 12.05 14.43 8.50
CA PRO A 130 10.93 15.31 8.19
C PRO A 130 11.22 16.09 6.90
N MET A 131 10.33 16.01 5.92
CA MET A 131 10.55 16.60 4.60
C MET A 131 9.24 17.10 3.99
N THR A 132 9.32 18.15 3.17
CA THR A 132 8.15 18.66 2.45
C THR A 132 8.27 18.37 0.96
N GLU A 133 7.13 18.10 0.32
CA GLU A 133 7.05 17.93 -1.13
C GLU A 133 7.57 19.16 -1.89
N LYS A 134 7.36 20.36 -1.33
CA LYS A 134 7.86 21.63 -1.91
C LYS A 134 9.38 21.72 -1.92
N THR A 135 10.05 21.11 -0.94
CA THR A 135 11.51 21.01 -0.93
C THR A 135 11.96 20.02 -2.00
N LEU A 136 11.36 18.82 -2.02
CA LEU A 136 11.75 17.73 -2.91
C LEU A 136 11.48 18.01 -4.39
N SER A 137 10.47 18.81 -4.72
CA SER A 137 10.15 19.15 -6.11
C SER A 137 11.27 19.93 -6.83
N LYS A 138 12.23 20.47 -6.08
CA LYS A 138 13.42 21.17 -6.60
C LYS A 138 14.67 20.30 -6.63
N VAL A 139 14.60 19.11 -6.04
CA VAL A 139 15.74 18.20 -5.88
C VAL A 139 15.72 17.19 -7.01
N THR A 140 16.80 17.10 -7.77
CA THR A 140 16.99 16.07 -8.80
C THR A 140 18.08 15.07 -8.44
N GLN A 141 18.99 15.43 -7.52
CA GLN A 141 20.10 14.58 -7.10
C GLN A 141 20.23 14.59 -5.58
N LEU A 142 20.35 13.40 -4.99
CA LEU A 142 20.62 13.20 -3.57
C LEU A 142 22.00 12.60 -3.37
N ALA A 143 22.63 12.94 -2.24
CA ALA A 143 23.88 12.35 -1.81
C ALA A 143 23.92 12.17 -0.29
N ILE A 144 24.73 11.21 0.18
CA ILE A 144 25.00 10.96 1.59
C ILE A 144 26.50 11.01 1.80
N SER A 145 26.94 11.80 2.79
CA SER A 145 28.30 11.74 3.32
C SER A 145 28.27 11.21 4.76
N VAL A 146 29.43 10.72 5.19
CA VAL A 146 29.71 10.48 6.60
C VAL A 146 30.23 11.79 7.17
N GLU A 147 29.71 12.21 8.31
CA GLU A 147 30.06 13.44 8.99
C GLU A 147 30.40 13.15 10.44
N ASN A 148 31.00 14.11 11.13
CA ASN A 148 31.20 14.05 12.57
C ASN A 148 29.86 13.90 13.30
N ARG A 149 29.89 13.38 14.53
CA ARG A 149 28.69 13.25 15.38
C ARG A 149 27.87 14.55 15.38
N GLY A 150 26.61 14.44 15.00
CA GLY A 150 25.68 15.57 14.94
C GLY A 150 25.62 16.28 13.58
N GLY A 151 26.41 15.84 12.60
CA GLY A 151 26.44 16.40 11.25
C GLY A 151 27.27 17.67 11.14
N THR A 152 27.10 18.37 10.02
CA THR A 152 27.73 19.67 9.76
C THR A 152 26.85 20.82 10.24
N GLU A 153 27.46 21.99 10.45
CA GLU A 153 26.70 23.21 10.70
C GLU A 153 25.76 23.55 9.52
N PRO A 154 24.60 24.18 9.79
CA PRO A 154 23.67 24.59 8.74
C PRO A 154 24.33 25.53 7.73
N GLY A 155 24.28 25.17 6.44
CA GLY A 155 24.86 25.97 5.36
C GLY A 155 26.33 25.66 5.05
N SER A 156 26.98 24.80 5.82
CA SER A 156 28.32 24.29 5.50
C SER A 156 28.28 23.24 4.39
N GLN A 157 29.43 23.05 3.74
CA GLN A 157 29.63 21.97 2.77
C GLN A 157 29.91 20.63 3.47
N PRO A 158 29.72 19.49 2.78
CA PRO A 158 30.15 18.18 3.27
C PRO A 158 31.63 18.18 3.64
N LEU A 159 31.99 17.63 4.81
CA LEU A 159 33.39 17.56 5.24
C LEU A 159 34.13 16.41 4.56
N LEU A 160 33.41 15.32 4.29
CA LEU A 160 33.94 14.12 3.67
C LEU A 160 33.32 13.88 2.28
N PRO A 161 33.98 13.09 1.41
CA PRO A 161 33.40 12.66 0.14
C PRO A 161 32.07 11.95 0.32
N TYR A 162 31.23 12.00 -0.72
CA TYR A 162 29.98 11.27 -0.72
C TYR A 162 30.22 9.75 -0.71
N LEU A 163 29.56 9.10 0.24
CA LEU A 163 29.51 7.65 0.35
C LEU A 163 28.52 7.06 -0.67
N TYR A 164 27.35 7.69 -0.79
CA TYR A 164 26.32 7.28 -1.73
C TYR A 164 25.75 8.47 -2.49
N SER A 165 25.33 8.27 -3.74
CA SER A 165 24.65 9.29 -4.53
C SER A 165 23.68 8.68 -5.54
N GLY A 166 22.65 9.43 -5.93
CA GLY A 166 21.67 8.95 -6.90
C GLY A 166 20.65 10.01 -7.28
N ALA A 167 20.01 9.83 -8.42
CA ALA A 167 18.95 10.71 -8.90
C ALA A 167 17.65 10.48 -8.12
N LEU A 168 16.95 11.58 -7.80
CA LEU A 168 15.61 11.54 -7.23
C LEU A 168 14.59 11.51 -8.37
N ILE A 169 13.75 10.47 -8.38
CA ILE A 169 12.79 10.20 -9.44
C ILE A 169 11.38 10.42 -8.91
N LEU A 170 10.58 11.20 -9.64
CA LEU A 170 9.14 11.29 -9.43
C LEU A 170 8.48 10.07 -10.08
N LYS A 171 7.79 9.27 -9.28
CA LYS A 171 6.98 8.15 -9.75
C LYS A 171 5.78 8.71 -10.52
N ALA A 172 5.62 8.29 -11.78
CA ALA A 172 4.41 8.56 -12.54
C ALA A 172 3.23 7.84 -11.86
N LEU A 173 2.20 8.59 -11.49
CA LEU A 173 0.96 8.11 -10.88
C LEU A 173 -0.11 7.85 -11.94
#